data_AF-A0A0A1ZRZ6-F1
#
_entry.id   AF-A0A0A1ZRZ6-F1
#
_cell.length_a   1.000
_cell.length_b   1.000
_cell.length_c   1.000
_cell.angle_alpha   90.00
_cell.angle_beta   90.00
_cell.angle_gamma   90.00
#
_symmetry.space_group_name_H-M   'P 1'
#
loop_
_entity.id
_entity.type
_entity.pdbx_description
1 polymer ?
#
loop_
_entity_poly.entity_id
_entity_poly.type
_entity_poly.pdbx_seq_one_letter_code
_entity_poly.pdbx_strand_id
1 'polypeptide(L)'
;MKTYLEERIEWYDDNYRNGNALISDKQFDQLEKNLLRTNPNCDYFKKKNKLVLPSLEKDSIEEFLRGLLADTRLLIEPKIDGCAVALQYRDGTLDKAISRKGTDITRKLVQVQDIPNNIHLRGVLQVRGELYAPNQSSNISQRIASGFLRAKEGFSESLSFCAFQILNSTLNQYESKKSLSKLGFKIPQDISCNFTSQVQVFRKQWLEGKLFRKYPTDGIVVKINSRKLQLIREKSNLDYPYWQVAIKS
;
A
#
# COMPACT_ATOMS: atom_id res chain seq x y z
N MET A 1 8.86 -17.07 25.42
CA MET A 1 9.29 -17.74 24.17
C MET A 1 8.05 -17.90 23.31
N LYS A 2 8.08 -17.50 22.04
CA LYS A 2 6.92 -17.62 21.15
C LYS A 2 6.66 -19.09 20.86
N THR A 3 5.39 -19.45 20.72
CA THR A 3 5.02 -20.82 20.30
C THR A 3 5.12 -20.92 18.78
N TYR A 4 5.36 -22.13 18.25
CA TYR A 4 5.37 -22.33 16.80
C TYR A 4 4.05 -21.89 16.14
N LEU A 5 2.91 -22.12 16.79
CA LEU A 5 1.60 -21.68 16.31
C LEU A 5 1.51 -20.15 16.25
N GLU A 6 2.04 -19.45 17.26
CA GLU A 6 2.13 -17.98 17.28
C GLU A 6 3.00 -17.46 16.13
N GLU A 7 4.17 -18.04 15.91
CA GLU A 7 5.07 -17.67 14.80
C GLU A 7 4.44 -17.92 13.43
N ARG A 8 3.70 -19.03 13.26
CA ARG A 8 2.98 -19.32 12.02
C ARG A 8 1.85 -18.33 11.77
N ILE A 9 1.07 -17.98 12.79
CA ILE A 9 -0.02 -17.00 12.66
C ILE A 9 0.53 -15.62 12.32
N GLU A 10 1.61 -15.18 13.00
CA GLU A 10 2.31 -13.93 12.64
C GLU A 10 2.76 -13.95 11.17
N TRP A 11 3.38 -15.05 10.73
CA TRP A 11 3.82 -15.20 9.35
C TRP A 11 2.67 -15.17 8.33
N TYR A 12 1.55 -15.85 8.61
CA TYR A 12 0.37 -15.82 7.75
C TYR A 12 -0.28 -14.44 7.69
N ASP A 13 -0.37 -13.76 8.83
CA ASP A 13 -0.93 -12.41 8.93
C ASP A 13 -0.05 -11.39 8.17
N ASP A 14 1.28 -11.46 8.34
CA ASP A 14 2.22 -10.60 7.61
C ASP A 14 2.15 -10.83 6.10
N ASN A 15 2.06 -12.09 5.65
CA ASN A 15 1.88 -12.42 4.23
C ASN A 15 0.54 -11.91 3.68
N TYR A 16 -0.54 -12.13 4.42
CA TYR A 16 -1.86 -11.62 4.07
C TYR A 16 -1.84 -10.09 3.92
N ARG A 17 -1.27 -9.38 4.88
CA ARG A 17 -1.10 -7.93 4.81
C ARG A 17 -0.25 -7.51 3.63
N ASN A 18 0.78 -8.26 3.27
CA ASN A 18 1.60 -7.96 2.08
C ASN A 18 0.90 -8.27 0.75
N GLY A 19 -0.34 -8.77 0.77
CA GLY A 19 -1.11 -9.09 -0.44
C GLY A 19 -0.75 -10.45 -1.05
N ASN A 20 -0.17 -11.34 -0.24
CA ASN A 20 0.17 -12.71 -0.56
C ASN A 20 -0.53 -13.66 0.43
N ALA A 21 -1.86 -13.66 0.47
CA ALA A 21 -2.61 -14.58 1.32
C ALA A 21 -2.24 -16.05 1.01
N LEU A 22 -1.63 -16.73 1.98
CA LEU A 22 -1.14 -18.11 1.83
C LEU A 22 -2.18 -19.16 2.24
N ILE A 23 -3.19 -18.75 3.01
CA ILE A 23 -4.31 -19.57 3.47
C ILE A 23 -5.61 -18.75 3.36
N SER A 24 -6.75 -19.43 3.33
CA SER A 24 -8.06 -18.76 3.36
C SER A 24 -8.36 -18.14 4.72
N ASP A 25 -9.24 -17.12 4.74
CA ASP A 25 -9.73 -16.49 5.97
C ASP A 25 -10.28 -17.53 6.96
N LYS A 26 -11.05 -18.52 6.48
CA LYS A 26 -11.59 -19.61 7.33
C LYS A 26 -10.49 -20.44 7.99
N GLN A 27 -9.40 -20.72 7.26
CA GLN A 27 -8.25 -21.44 7.82
C GLN A 27 -7.49 -20.58 8.83
N PHE A 28 -7.29 -19.30 8.52
CA PHE A 28 -6.66 -18.35 9.43
C PHE A 28 -7.45 -18.21 10.73
N ASP A 29 -8.76 -18.00 10.65
CA ASP A 29 -9.68 -17.92 11.79
C ASP A 29 -9.60 -19.17 12.68
N GLN A 30 -9.50 -20.35 12.08
CA GLN A 30 -9.38 -21.61 12.82
C GLN A 30 -8.06 -21.70 13.59
N LEU A 31 -6.94 -21.32 12.96
CA LEU A 31 -5.63 -21.28 13.60
C LEU A 31 -5.61 -20.26 14.74
N GLU A 32 -6.17 -19.08 14.50
CA GLU A 32 -6.26 -18.02 15.50
C GLU A 32 -7.09 -18.45 16.71
N LYS A 33 -8.26 -19.08 16.50
CA LYS A 33 -9.07 -19.65 17.59
C LYS A 33 -8.30 -20.70 18.38
N ASN A 34 -7.51 -21.53 17.72
CA ASN A 34 -6.65 -22.51 18.38
C ASN A 34 -5.59 -21.83 19.24
N LEU A 35 -4.92 -20.78 18.73
CA LEU A 35 -3.93 -20.01 19.48
C LEU A 35 -4.56 -19.32 20.69
N LEU A 36 -5.75 -18.71 20.52
CA LEU A 36 -6.48 -18.07 21.61
C LEU A 36 -6.80 -19.06 22.73
N ARG A 37 -7.18 -20.30 22.36
CA ARG A 37 -7.45 -21.37 23.33
C ARG A 37 -6.20 -21.82 24.08
N THR A 38 -5.04 -21.91 23.41
CA THR A 38 -3.81 -22.45 24.01
C THR A 38 -2.95 -21.40 24.70
N ASN A 39 -2.98 -20.16 24.22
CA ASN A 39 -2.14 -19.07 24.71
C ASN A 39 -2.81 -17.69 24.48
N PRO A 40 -3.86 -17.35 25.24
CA PRO A 40 -4.65 -16.12 25.01
C PRO A 40 -3.88 -14.82 25.26
N ASN A 41 -2.83 -14.87 26.07
CA ASN A 41 -2.04 -13.69 26.48
C ASN A 41 -0.73 -13.54 25.70
N CYS A 42 -0.61 -14.20 24.55
CA CYS A 42 0.59 -14.16 23.72
C CYS A 42 0.80 -12.76 23.10
N ASP A 43 2.01 -12.54 22.55
CA ASP A 43 2.38 -11.25 22.00
C ASP A 43 1.58 -10.91 20.74
N TYR A 44 1.22 -11.94 19.95
CA TYR A 44 0.34 -11.76 18.80
C TYR A 44 -0.96 -11.03 19.17
N PHE A 45 -1.72 -11.49 20.16
CA PHE A 45 -2.99 -10.85 20.55
C PHE A 45 -2.79 -9.45 21.16
N LYS A 46 -1.70 -9.23 21.89
CA LYS A 46 -1.35 -7.89 22.41
C LYS A 46 -1.04 -6.89 21.29
N LYS A 47 -0.44 -7.37 20.18
CA LYS A 47 -0.04 -6.58 19.02
C LYS A 47 -1.09 -6.54 17.92
N LYS A 48 -2.07 -7.45 17.91
CA LYS A 48 -3.11 -7.56 16.88
C LYS A 48 -3.88 -6.25 16.68
N ASN A 49 -4.04 -5.42 17.71
CA ASN A 49 -4.71 -4.11 17.57
C ASN A 49 -3.80 -3.00 17.00
N LYS A 50 -2.53 -3.30 16.70
CA LYS A 50 -1.53 -2.40 16.10
C LYS A 50 -1.14 -2.92 14.72
N LEU A 51 -2.11 -3.21 13.85
CA LEU A 51 -1.88 -3.69 12.49
C LEU A 51 -1.17 -2.61 11.65
N VAL A 52 0.17 -2.64 11.62
CA VAL A 52 0.97 -1.63 10.91
C VAL A 52 1.00 -1.92 9.41
N LEU A 53 0.88 -0.88 8.58
CA LEU A 53 1.10 -1.01 7.14
C LEU A 53 2.61 -1.05 6.84
N PRO A 54 3.06 -1.89 5.89
CA PRO A 54 4.47 -2.01 5.55
C PRO A 54 5.03 -0.69 5.02
N SER A 55 6.32 -0.48 5.27
CA SER A 55 7.08 0.64 4.69
C SER A 55 7.74 0.21 3.38
N LEU A 56 8.00 1.17 2.50
CA LEU A 56 8.91 0.94 1.38
C LEU A 56 10.34 0.88 1.91
N GLU A 57 11.10 -0.09 1.41
CA GLU A 57 12.50 -0.28 1.78
C GLU A 57 13.42 0.72 1.06
N LYS A 58 14.57 0.95 1.68
CA LYS A 58 15.59 1.91 1.21
C LYS A 58 16.69 1.22 0.40
N ASP A 59 16.33 0.28 -0.46
CA ASP A 59 17.31 -0.32 -1.37
C ASP A 59 17.85 0.70 -2.36
N SER A 60 19.11 0.51 -2.76
CA SER A 60 19.67 1.29 -3.86
C SER A 60 18.94 0.92 -5.16
N ILE A 61 18.62 1.93 -5.96
CA ILE A 61 17.97 1.73 -7.27
C ILE A 61 18.76 0.75 -8.15
N GLU A 62 20.09 0.77 -8.05
CA GLU A 62 20.97 -0.10 -8.81
C GLU A 62 20.80 -1.56 -8.41
N GLU A 63 20.68 -1.84 -7.11
CA GLU A 63 20.43 -3.18 -6.60
C GLU A 63 19.04 -3.69 -7.02
N PHE A 64 18.01 -2.86 -6.87
CA PHE A 64 16.66 -3.19 -7.34
C PHE A 64 16.64 -3.55 -8.84
N LEU A 65 17.34 -2.77 -9.68
CA LEU A 65 17.40 -3.00 -11.13
C LEU A 65 18.31 -4.18 -11.51
N ARG A 66 19.36 -4.47 -10.74
CA ARG A 66 20.30 -5.58 -11.00
C ARG A 66 19.59 -6.94 -11.02
N GLY A 67 18.56 -7.10 -10.19
CA GLY A 67 17.76 -8.32 -10.18
C GLY A 67 16.82 -8.48 -11.39
N LEU A 68 16.71 -7.51 -12.31
CA LEU A 68 15.71 -7.50 -13.38
C LEU A 68 16.33 -7.65 -14.76
N LEU A 69 15.60 -8.30 -15.68
CA LEU A 69 15.94 -8.30 -17.10
C LEU A 69 15.77 -6.90 -17.68
N ALA A 70 16.59 -6.55 -18.67
CA ALA A 70 16.62 -5.22 -19.28
C ALA A 70 15.27 -4.77 -19.84
N ASP A 71 14.47 -5.70 -20.35
CA ASP A 71 13.13 -5.51 -20.93
C ASP A 71 11.99 -5.74 -19.93
N THR A 72 12.30 -5.81 -18.64
CA THR A 72 11.26 -5.91 -17.60
C THR A 72 10.42 -4.63 -17.60
N ARG A 73 9.11 -4.77 -17.81
CA ARG A 73 8.17 -3.65 -17.77
C ARG A 73 7.97 -3.14 -16.34
N LEU A 74 8.11 -1.83 -16.17
CA LEU A 74 7.97 -1.14 -14.88
C LEU A 74 6.93 -0.02 -14.97
N LEU A 75 6.41 0.38 -13.81
CA LEU A 75 5.66 1.63 -13.66
C LEU A 75 6.42 2.56 -12.71
N ILE A 76 6.42 3.84 -13.04
CA ILE A 76 6.92 4.91 -12.18
C ILE A 76 5.74 5.77 -11.74
N GLU A 77 5.58 5.93 -10.43
CA GLU A 77 4.53 6.71 -9.78
C GLU A 77 5.16 7.80 -8.90
N PRO A 78 4.45 8.91 -8.58
CA PRO A 78 4.90 9.84 -7.56
C PRO A 78 4.96 9.16 -6.20
N LYS A 79 6.02 9.44 -5.44
CA LYS A 79 6.04 9.11 -4.00
C LYS A 79 5.29 10.21 -3.24
N ILE A 80 3.96 10.14 -3.28
CA ILE A 80 3.08 11.08 -2.58
C ILE A 80 3.40 11.03 -1.08
N ASP A 81 3.69 12.19 -0.50
CA ASP A 81 3.96 12.32 0.93
C ASP A 81 2.70 12.72 1.69
N GLY A 82 2.21 11.77 2.49
CA GLY A 82 0.93 11.84 3.17
C GLY A 82 0.85 10.82 4.30
N CYS A 83 -0.33 10.24 4.50
CA CYS A 83 -0.57 9.15 5.42
C CYS A 83 -1.08 7.93 4.66
N ALA A 84 -0.34 6.81 4.72
CA ALA A 84 -0.84 5.55 4.18
C ALA A 84 -2.09 5.09 4.94
N VAL A 85 -3.08 4.69 4.16
CA VAL A 85 -4.36 4.16 4.62
C VAL A 85 -4.65 2.87 3.85
N ALA A 86 -5.11 1.85 4.58
CA ALA A 86 -5.73 0.68 4.00
C ALA A 86 -7.24 0.75 4.17
N LEU A 87 -7.98 0.52 3.10
CA LEU A 87 -9.43 0.46 3.06
C LEU A 87 -9.85 -0.99 2.85
N GLN A 88 -10.89 -1.41 3.54
CA GLN A 88 -11.55 -2.68 3.33
C GLN A 88 -13.00 -2.42 2.96
N TYR A 89 -13.43 -3.00 1.84
CA TYR A 89 -14.81 -3.04 1.41
C TYR A 89 -15.36 -4.44 1.58
N ARG A 90 -16.62 -4.53 2.00
CA ARG A 90 -17.38 -5.77 2.09
C ARG A 90 -18.69 -5.58 1.35
N ASP A 91 -18.91 -6.42 0.35
CA ASP A 91 -20.09 -6.40 -0.52
C ASP A 91 -20.42 -5.00 -1.06
N GLY A 92 -19.35 -4.27 -1.41
CA GLY A 92 -19.42 -2.96 -2.02
C GLY A 92 -19.39 -1.80 -1.04
N THR A 93 -19.60 -2.00 0.26
CA THR A 93 -19.61 -0.90 1.25
C THR A 93 -18.27 -0.81 1.98
N LEU A 94 -17.81 0.42 2.24
CA LEU A 94 -16.62 0.66 3.08
C LEU A 94 -16.86 0.12 4.50
N ASP A 95 -16.16 -0.97 4.85
CA ASP A 95 -16.26 -1.70 6.12
C ASP A 95 -15.26 -1.14 7.13
N LYS A 96 -14.01 -0.94 6.72
CA LYS A 96 -12.94 -0.40 7.58
C LYS A 96 -11.95 0.49 6.83
N ALA A 97 -11.41 1.49 7.53
CA ALA A 97 -10.21 2.22 7.13
C ALA A 97 -9.18 2.20 8.25
N ILE A 98 -7.97 1.72 7.96
CA ILE A 98 -6.89 1.54 8.92
C ILE A 98 -5.70 2.42 8.53
N SER A 99 -5.24 3.23 9.47
CA SER A 99 -4.03 4.04 9.29
C SER A 99 -2.76 3.19 9.29
N ARG A 100 -1.63 3.73 8.82
CA ARG A 100 -0.30 3.09 8.94
C ARG A 100 0.01 2.55 10.34
N LYS A 101 -0.47 3.19 11.42
CA LYS A 101 -0.21 2.76 12.80
C LYS A 101 -1.18 1.69 13.33
N GLY A 102 -2.11 1.22 12.50
CA GLY A 102 -3.14 0.25 12.87
C GLY A 102 -4.39 0.84 13.51
N THR A 103 -4.48 2.17 13.63
CA THR A 103 -5.67 2.82 14.19
C THR A 103 -6.81 2.79 13.19
N ASP A 104 -8.00 2.36 13.64
CA ASP A 104 -9.26 2.50 12.90
C ASP A 104 -9.65 3.97 12.80
N ILE A 105 -9.72 4.44 11.55
CA ILE A 105 -10.02 5.81 11.16
C ILE A 105 -11.25 5.88 10.26
N THR A 106 -12.05 4.80 10.21
CA THR A 106 -13.20 4.64 9.29
C THR A 106 -14.09 5.87 9.30
N ARG A 107 -14.56 6.31 10.47
CA ARG A 107 -15.45 7.48 10.65
C ARG A 107 -14.95 8.78 10.02
N LYS A 108 -13.63 8.95 9.89
CA LYS A 108 -13.03 10.11 9.23
C LYS A 108 -12.95 9.92 7.73
N LEU A 109 -12.58 8.71 7.29
CA LEU A 109 -12.30 8.44 5.88
C LEU A 109 -13.59 8.38 5.05
N VAL A 110 -14.74 8.09 5.67
CA VAL A 110 -16.08 8.26 5.04
C VAL A 110 -16.36 9.71 4.58
N GLN A 111 -15.69 10.70 5.18
CA GLN A 111 -15.87 12.12 4.89
C GLN A 111 -14.94 12.60 3.75
N VAL A 112 -13.97 11.78 3.34
CA VAL A 112 -13.02 12.15 2.28
C VAL A 112 -13.65 11.84 0.93
N GLN A 113 -13.93 12.87 0.14
CA GLN A 113 -14.66 12.77 -1.13
C GLN A 113 -14.07 11.77 -2.13
N ASP A 114 -12.73 11.68 -2.20
CA ASP A 114 -12.03 10.77 -3.12
C ASP A 114 -12.13 9.28 -2.72
N ILE A 115 -12.74 8.97 -1.56
CA ILE A 115 -12.97 7.61 -1.08
C ILE A 115 -14.44 7.26 -1.32
N PRO A 116 -14.74 6.38 -2.29
CA PRO A 116 -16.12 5.97 -2.56
C PRO A 116 -16.66 5.18 -1.37
N ASN A 117 -17.79 5.61 -0.79
CA ASN A 117 -18.41 4.86 0.31
C ASN A 117 -19.05 3.55 -0.17
N ASN A 118 -19.42 3.49 -1.45
CA ASN A 118 -19.95 2.31 -2.12
C ASN A 118 -19.25 2.09 -3.46
N ILE A 119 -18.90 0.84 -3.76
CA ILE A 119 -18.32 0.38 -5.02
C ILE A 119 -19.11 -0.81 -5.56
N HIS A 120 -19.12 -0.98 -6.88
CA HIS A 120 -19.84 -2.08 -7.52
C HIS A 120 -19.01 -3.37 -7.51
N LEU A 121 -18.93 -4.03 -6.36
CA LEU A 121 -18.17 -5.26 -6.16
C LEU A 121 -18.81 -6.12 -5.06
N ARG A 122 -18.91 -7.44 -5.28
CA ARG A 122 -19.33 -8.41 -4.26
C ARG A 122 -18.11 -9.04 -3.58
N GLY A 123 -18.24 -9.44 -2.32
CA GLY A 123 -17.15 -10.01 -1.54
C GLY A 123 -16.26 -8.95 -0.89
N VAL A 124 -15.02 -9.35 -0.56
CA VAL A 124 -14.06 -8.49 0.15
C VAL A 124 -13.04 -7.90 -0.82
N LEU A 125 -12.86 -6.57 -0.76
CA LEU A 125 -11.78 -5.88 -1.47
C LEU A 125 -10.95 -5.08 -0.47
N GLN A 126 -9.64 -5.24 -0.55
CA GLN A 126 -8.70 -4.46 0.25
C GLN A 126 -7.84 -3.57 -0.65
N VAL A 127 -7.84 -2.28 -0.36
CA VAL A 127 -7.17 -1.24 -1.16
C VAL A 127 -6.17 -0.51 -0.28
N ARG A 128 -4.99 -0.22 -0.82
CA ARG A 128 -4.03 0.71 -0.20
C ARG A 128 -3.94 1.99 -1.01
N GLY A 129 -3.82 3.08 -0.28
CA GLY A 129 -3.60 4.40 -0.84
C GLY A 129 -2.93 5.34 0.13
N GLU A 130 -2.71 6.56 -0.32
CA GLU A 130 -2.14 7.65 0.47
C GLU A 130 -3.19 8.76 0.60
N LEU A 131 -3.47 9.17 1.83
CA LEU A 131 -4.22 10.38 2.15
C LEU A 131 -3.25 11.57 2.21
N TYR A 132 -3.50 12.63 1.48
CA TYR A 132 -2.57 13.76 1.34
C TYR A 132 -3.31 15.09 1.19
N ALA A 133 -2.61 16.20 1.39
CA ALA A 133 -3.16 17.53 1.10
C ALA A 133 -2.68 17.99 -0.29
N PRO A 134 -3.57 18.18 -1.27
CA PRO A 134 -3.19 18.62 -2.61
C PRO A 134 -2.64 20.06 -2.59
N ASN A 135 -1.85 20.42 -3.61
CA ASN A 135 -1.28 21.77 -3.78
C ASN A 135 -0.40 22.27 -2.62
N GLN A 136 0.16 21.34 -1.83
CA GLN A 136 1.09 21.63 -0.74
C GLN A 136 2.47 21.04 -1.06
N SER A 137 3.50 21.46 -0.32
CA SER A 137 4.79 20.76 -0.32
C SER A 137 4.66 19.40 0.39
N SER A 138 5.59 18.46 0.12
CA SER A 138 5.58 17.11 0.70
C SER A 138 5.42 17.10 2.22
N ASN A 139 6.31 17.83 2.92
CA ASN A 139 6.30 17.92 4.37
C ASN A 139 5.01 18.56 4.94
N ILE A 140 4.46 19.57 4.24
CA ILE A 140 3.22 20.23 4.68
C ILE A 140 2.03 19.30 4.46
N SER A 141 1.95 18.65 3.31
CA SER A 141 0.92 17.65 2.99
C SER A 141 0.85 16.55 4.04
N GLN A 142 2.00 15.96 4.37
CA GLN A 142 2.09 14.93 5.40
C GLN A 142 1.60 15.42 6.77
N ARG A 143 1.98 16.65 7.17
CA ARG A 143 1.56 17.26 8.44
C ARG A 143 0.06 17.49 8.49
N ILE A 144 -0.54 18.01 7.41
CA ILE A 144 -1.98 18.26 7.30
C ILE A 144 -2.75 16.93 7.37
N ALA A 145 -2.40 15.95 6.53
CA ALA A 145 -3.04 14.64 6.53
C ALA A 145 -2.94 13.96 7.92
N SER A 146 -1.77 14.03 8.54
CA SER A 146 -1.58 13.52 9.91
C SER A 146 -2.40 14.28 10.95
N GLY A 147 -2.54 15.59 10.78
CA GLY A 147 -3.36 16.46 11.62
C GLY A 147 -4.85 16.07 11.56
N PHE A 148 -5.38 15.85 10.35
CA PHE A 148 -6.73 15.36 10.13
C PHE A 148 -6.99 14.05 10.89
N LEU A 149 -6.07 13.08 10.75
CA LEU A 149 -6.21 11.78 11.42
C LEU A 149 -6.18 11.89 12.96
N ARG A 150 -5.62 12.95 13.54
CA ARG A 150 -5.61 13.20 14.99
C ARG A 150 -6.72 14.12 15.50
N ALA A 151 -7.27 14.99 14.66
CA ALA A 151 -8.29 15.97 15.07
C ALA A 151 -9.52 15.29 15.68
N LYS A 152 -10.09 15.83 16.76
CA LYS A 152 -11.30 15.25 17.37
C LYS A 152 -12.54 15.62 16.56
N GLU A 153 -12.68 16.89 16.22
CA GLU A 153 -13.78 17.46 15.42
C GLU A 153 -13.24 18.66 14.62
N GLY A 154 -13.85 18.95 13.48
CA GLY A 154 -13.49 20.08 12.62
C GLY A 154 -12.17 19.91 11.88
N PHE A 155 -12.21 19.95 10.55
CA PHE A 155 -11.01 20.02 9.71
C PHE A 155 -11.32 20.79 8.43
N SER A 156 -10.65 21.91 8.22
CA SER A 156 -10.94 22.85 7.12
C SER A 156 -10.07 22.62 5.89
N GLU A 157 -8.90 21.98 6.05
CA GLU A 157 -7.98 21.77 4.95
C GLU A 157 -8.52 20.73 3.97
N SER A 158 -8.31 20.98 2.68
CA SER A 158 -8.67 20.03 1.63
C SER A 158 -7.78 18.79 1.70
N LEU A 159 -8.39 17.62 1.61
CA LEU A 159 -7.70 16.33 1.58
C LEU A 159 -8.07 15.59 0.31
N SER A 160 -7.11 14.82 -0.19
CA SER A 160 -7.28 13.94 -1.33
C SER A 160 -6.75 12.56 -0.99
N PHE A 161 -7.30 11.54 -1.62
CA PHE A 161 -6.85 10.17 -1.48
C PHE A 161 -6.52 9.59 -2.85
N CYS A 162 -5.38 8.91 -2.96
CA CYS A 162 -5.02 8.16 -4.16
C CYS A 162 -4.85 6.68 -3.82
N ALA A 163 -5.64 5.81 -4.45
CA ALA A 163 -5.47 4.37 -4.36
C ALA A 163 -4.37 3.91 -5.33
N PHE A 164 -3.44 3.09 -4.86
CA PHE A 164 -2.29 2.64 -5.67
C PHE A 164 -2.09 1.12 -5.69
N GLN A 165 -2.81 0.36 -4.88
CA GLN A 165 -2.69 -1.10 -4.81
C GLN A 165 -4.01 -1.75 -4.37
N ILE A 166 -4.36 -2.86 -5.02
CA ILE A 166 -5.36 -3.82 -4.55
C ILE A 166 -4.60 -4.99 -3.95
N LEU A 167 -4.88 -5.34 -2.68
CA LEU A 167 -4.26 -6.51 -2.05
C LEU A 167 -4.84 -7.81 -2.64
N ASN A 168 -3.99 -8.84 -2.75
CA ASN A 168 -4.35 -10.15 -3.30
C ASN A 168 -4.88 -10.11 -4.76
N SER A 169 -4.61 -9.03 -5.50
CA SER A 169 -4.97 -8.95 -6.92
C SER A 169 -4.14 -9.93 -7.76
N THR A 170 -4.80 -10.55 -8.74
CA THR A 170 -4.14 -11.37 -9.76
C THR A 170 -3.70 -10.56 -10.99
N LEU A 171 -4.14 -9.29 -11.06
CA LEU A 171 -3.85 -8.38 -12.17
C LEU A 171 -2.44 -7.82 -12.08
N ASN A 172 -1.85 -7.49 -13.24
CA ASN A 172 -0.62 -6.70 -13.27
C ASN A 172 -0.84 -5.29 -12.70
N GLN A 173 0.23 -4.57 -12.34
CA GLN A 173 0.13 -3.28 -11.66
C GLN A 173 -0.70 -2.27 -12.46
N TYR A 174 -0.50 -2.20 -13.78
CA TYR A 174 -1.25 -1.32 -14.67
C TYR A 174 -2.76 -1.62 -14.67
N GLU A 175 -3.14 -2.88 -14.85
CA GLU A 175 -4.53 -3.34 -14.83
C GLU A 175 -5.18 -3.17 -13.46
N SER A 176 -4.43 -3.40 -12.38
CA SER A 176 -4.88 -3.18 -11.01
C SER A 176 -5.25 -1.71 -10.79
N LYS A 177 -4.42 -0.77 -11.27
CA LYS A 177 -4.75 0.67 -11.20
C LYS A 177 -5.94 1.05 -12.06
N LYS A 178 -6.04 0.51 -13.27
CA LYS A 178 -7.23 0.72 -14.11
C LYS A 178 -8.50 0.21 -13.42
N SER A 179 -8.41 -0.91 -12.71
CA SER A 179 -9.53 -1.47 -11.94
C SER A 179 -9.91 -0.57 -10.78
N LEU A 180 -8.95 -0.02 -10.03
CA LEU A 180 -9.21 1.00 -9.00
C LEU A 180 -9.94 2.21 -9.59
N SER A 181 -9.50 2.72 -10.73
CA SER A 181 -10.15 3.85 -11.40
C SER A 181 -11.59 3.52 -11.82
N LYS A 182 -11.85 2.31 -12.35
CA LYS A 182 -13.21 1.86 -12.69
C LYS A 182 -14.12 1.72 -11.46
N LEU A 183 -13.55 1.43 -10.30
CA LEU A 183 -14.27 1.35 -9.02
C LEU A 183 -14.52 2.74 -8.39
N GLY A 184 -14.13 3.83 -9.05
CA GLY A 184 -14.36 5.20 -8.60
C GLY A 184 -13.25 5.80 -7.76
N PHE A 185 -12.12 5.11 -7.59
CA PHE A 185 -10.97 5.68 -6.90
C PHE A 185 -10.17 6.62 -7.81
N LYS A 186 -9.70 7.73 -7.24
CA LYS A 186 -8.58 8.46 -7.82
C LYS A 186 -7.30 7.63 -7.72
N ILE A 187 -6.51 7.61 -8.80
CA ILE A 187 -5.24 6.89 -8.87
C ILE A 187 -4.07 7.87 -9.10
N PRO A 188 -2.85 7.57 -8.61
CA PRO A 188 -1.70 8.42 -8.91
C PRO A 188 -1.37 8.38 -10.40
N GLN A 189 -0.85 9.47 -10.94
CA GLN A 189 -0.28 9.48 -12.30
C GLN A 189 0.85 8.45 -12.38
N ASP A 190 0.99 7.78 -13.51
CA ASP A 190 2.11 6.88 -13.76
C ASP A 190 2.73 7.09 -15.14
N ILE A 191 3.94 6.53 -15.26
CA ILE A 191 4.68 6.41 -16.51
C ILE A 191 5.05 4.93 -16.65
N SER A 192 4.70 4.35 -17.80
CA SER A 192 5.11 2.99 -18.14
C SER A 192 6.52 2.99 -18.75
N CYS A 193 7.37 2.09 -18.25
CA CYS A 193 8.70 1.82 -18.80
C CYS A 193 8.71 0.43 -19.44
N ASN A 194 9.23 0.35 -20.66
CA ASN A 194 9.48 -0.92 -21.36
C ASN A 194 10.86 -1.49 -21.03
N PHE A 195 11.80 -0.64 -20.60
CA PHE A 195 13.16 -1.04 -20.25
C PHE A 195 13.61 -0.46 -18.92
N THR A 196 14.45 -1.20 -18.18
CA THR A 196 15.00 -0.78 -16.87
C THR A 196 15.86 0.48 -16.98
N SER A 197 16.54 0.68 -18.11
CA SER A 197 17.36 1.87 -18.39
C SER A 197 16.55 3.18 -18.38
N GLN A 198 15.26 3.12 -18.69
CA GLN A 198 14.38 4.30 -18.68
C GLN A 198 14.15 4.86 -17.28
N VAL A 199 14.36 4.06 -16.23
CA VAL A 199 14.15 4.51 -14.85
C VAL A 199 15.09 5.67 -14.50
N GLN A 200 16.36 5.62 -14.92
CA GLN A 200 17.30 6.72 -14.67
C GLN A 200 16.92 7.98 -15.46
N VAL A 201 16.38 7.83 -16.66
CA VAL A 201 15.89 8.96 -17.48
C VAL A 201 14.74 9.66 -16.76
N PHE A 202 13.74 8.91 -16.30
CA PHE A 202 12.60 9.50 -15.60
C PHE A 202 12.97 10.01 -14.21
N ARG A 203 13.93 9.39 -13.51
CA ARG A 203 14.51 9.93 -12.28
C ARG A 203 15.12 11.31 -12.52
N LYS A 204 15.92 11.48 -13.58
CA LYS A 204 16.49 12.78 -13.95
C LYS A 204 15.40 13.80 -14.27
N GLN A 205 14.39 13.43 -15.06
CA GLN A 205 13.27 14.32 -15.35
C GLN A 205 12.49 14.73 -14.10
N TRP A 206 12.33 13.82 -13.13
CA TRP A 206 11.73 14.13 -11.84
C TRP A 206 12.59 15.10 -11.01
N LEU A 207 13.91 14.89 -10.94
CA LEU A 207 14.84 15.81 -10.26
C LEU A 207 14.86 17.21 -10.88
N GLU A 208 14.70 17.32 -12.21
CA GLU A 208 14.50 18.58 -12.94
C GLU A 208 13.09 19.18 -12.73
N GLY A 209 12.29 18.55 -11.88
CA GLY A 209 10.93 18.95 -11.56
C GLY A 209 9.93 18.72 -12.69
N LYS A 210 10.26 18.06 -13.81
CA LYS A 210 9.37 17.94 -14.98
C LYS A 210 8.21 16.96 -14.78
N LEU A 211 8.34 16.05 -13.81
CA LEU A 211 7.35 15.02 -13.53
C LEU A 211 6.60 15.30 -12.24
N PHE A 212 5.32 14.89 -12.21
CA PHE A 212 4.49 14.81 -11.01
C PHE A 212 4.32 16.11 -10.20
N ARG A 213 4.56 17.29 -10.79
CA ARG A 213 4.43 18.63 -10.14
C ARG A 213 3.11 18.86 -9.40
N LYS A 214 2.04 18.19 -9.81
CA LYS A 214 0.70 18.29 -9.20
C LYS A 214 0.55 17.52 -7.88
N TYR A 215 1.56 16.76 -7.47
CA TYR A 215 1.53 15.97 -6.24
C TYR A 215 2.55 16.51 -5.23
N PRO A 216 2.23 16.48 -3.92
CA PRO A 216 3.21 16.69 -2.86
C PRO A 216 4.12 15.47 -2.80
N THR A 217 5.21 15.49 -3.58
CA THR A 217 6.07 14.31 -3.79
C THR A 217 7.48 14.57 -3.30
N ASP A 218 8.06 13.64 -2.52
CA ASP A 218 9.47 13.65 -2.08
C ASP A 218 10.34 12.66 -2.88
N GLY A 219 9.77 12.04 -3.90
CA GLY A 219 10.39 10.96 -4.65
C GLY A 219 9.56 10.44 -5.81
N ILE A 220 10.02 9.34 -6.37
CA ILE A 220 9.26 8.46 -7.26
C ILE A 220 9.25 7.04 -6.70
N VAL A 221 8.24 6.26 -7.03
CA VAL A 221 8.17 4.83 -6.71
C VAL A 221 8.25 4.06 -8.01
N VAL A 222 9.20 3.12 -8.09
CA VAL A 222 9.35 2.21 -9.23
C VAL A 222 8.73 0.88 -8.84
N LYS A 223 7.86 0.33 -9.68
CA LYS A 223 7.14 -0.92 -9.43
C LYS A 223 7.30 -1.87 -10.61
N ILE A 224 7.53 -3.15 -10.33
CA ILE A 224 7.45 -4.19 -11.35
C ILE A 224 6.01 -4.29 -11.84
N ASN A 225 5.78 -4.25 -13.15
CA ASN A 225 4.41 -4.33 -13.67
C ASN A 225 3.82 -5.75 -13.52
N SER A 226 4.60 -6.78 -13.84
CA SER A 226 4.14 -8.18 -13.85
C SER A 226 3.80 -8.68 -12.45
N ARG A 227 2.54 -9.09 -12.22
CA ARG A 227 2.12 -9.68 -10.94
C ARG A 227 2.84 -10.99 -10.63
N LYS A 228 3.14 -11.80 -11.65
CA LYS A 228 3.90 -13.05 -11.46
C LYS A 228 5.29 -12.77 -10.90
N LEU A 229 5.97 -11.75 -11.43
CA LEU A 229 7.29 -11.34 -10.92
C LEU A 229 7.18 -10.72 -9.51
N GLN A 230 6.14 -9.91 -9.24
CA GLN A 230 5.90 -9.39 -7.89
C GLN A 230 5.73 -10.53 -6.87
N LEU A 231 4.94 -11.57 -7.18
CA LEU A 231 4.74 -12.74 -6.33
C LEU A 231 6.04 -13.53 -6.08
N ILE A 232 6.91 -13.64 -7.10
CA ILE A 232 8.22 -14.29 -6.93
C ILE A 232 9.08 -13.50 -5.94
N ARG A 233 9.07 -12.17 -6.03
CA ARG A 233 9.80 -11.28 -5.11
C ARG A 233 9.25 -11.37 -3.69
N GLU A 234 7.93 -11.27 -3.51
CA GLU A 234 7.24 -11.37 -2.21
C GLU A 234 7.52 -12.69 -1.48
N LYS A 235 7.76 -13.77 -2.22
CA LYS A 235 8.06 -15.10 -1.66
C LYS A 235 9.56 -15.38 -1.52
N SER A 236 10.42 -14.49 -2.02
CA SER A 236 11.87 -14.64 -1.95
C SER A 236 12.38 -14.19 -0.58
N ASN A 237 13.08 -15.07 0.12
CA ASN A 237 13.93 -14.70 1.26
C ASN A 237 15.40 -14.50 0.84
N LEU A 238 15.65 -14.41 -0.47
CA LEU A 238 16.97 -14.28 -1.09
C LEU A 238 17.16 -12.85 -1.62
N ASP A 239 18.23 -12.65 -2.39
CA ASP A 239 18.56 -11.37 -3.02
C ASP A 239 17.36 -10.76 -3.76
N TYR A 240 17.22 -9.44 -3.59
CA TYR A 240 16.20 -8.60 -4.23
C TYR A 240 14.73 -8.94 -3.90
N PRO A 241 14.33 -8.99 -2.61
CA PRO A 241 12.99 -9.44 -2.20
C PRO A 241 11.86 -8.46 -2.54
N TYR A 242 12.19 -7.23 -2.95
CA TYR A 242 11.20 -6.18 -3.20
C TYR A 242 10.80 -6.11 -4.67
N TRP A 243 9.51 -5.93 -4.92
CA TRP A 243 8.96 -5.66 -6.25
C TRP A 243 8.68 -4.18 -6.51
N GLN A 244 8.93 -3.34 -5.51
CA GLN A 244 8.82 -1.89 -5.60
C GLN A 244 9.88 -1.21 -4.74
N VAL A 245 10.35 -0.05 -5.18
CA VAL A 245 11.35 0.75 -4.45
C VAL A 245 11.03 2.24 -4.54
N ALA A 246 11.30 2.97 -3.46
CA ALA A 246 11.20 4.43 -3.41
C ALA A 246 12.55 5.07 -3.75
N ILE A 247 12.56 5.98 -4.72
CA ILE A 247 13.71 6.82 -5.04
C ILE A 247 13.42 8.22 -4.52
N LYS A 248 14.32 8.74 -3.69
CA LYS A 248 14.24 10.11 -3.17
C LYS A 248 15.34 10.98 -3.77
N SER A 249 15.20 12.29 -3.59
CA SER A 249 16.20 13.30 -3.90
C SER A 249 17.41 13.14 -3.00
#